data_AF-A0A7X7RDS3-F1
#
_entry.id   AF-A0A7X7RDS3-F1
#
_cell.length_a   1.000
_cell.length_b   1.000
_cell.length_c   1.000
_cell.angle_alpha   90.00
_cell.angle_beta   90.00
_cell.angle_gamma   90.00
#
_symmetry.space_group_name_H-M   'P 1'
#
loop_
_entity.id
_entity.type
_entity.pdbx_description
1 polymer ?
#
loop_
_entity_poly.entity_id
_entity_poly.type
_entity_poly.pdbx_seq_one_letter_code
_entity_poly.pdbx_strand_id
1 'polypeptide(L)'
;LGVNFLIEASKLLKKIAPNADIEIIEEHFRDKQSVSGTALKIAENLGLDKKKHVNSIRVGGIVGKHEVVFGLPNQTIRIVHESLNRAAFGQGAIYAAKWIMRQQQGIYTMEQALSLVNCNGFLSGQEPA
;
A
#
# COMPACT_ATOMS: atom_id res chain seq x y z
N LEU A 1 1.31 -8.49 -0.81
CA LEU A 1 0.40 -8.19 -1.94
C LEU A 1 -0.60 -7.13 -1.56
N GLY A 2 -1.49 -7.39 -0.60
CA GLY A 2 -2.55 -6.45 -0.21
C GLY A 2 -2.07 -5.04 0.14
N VAL A 3 -0.97 -4.90 0.88
CA VAL A 3 -0.46 -3.56 1.21
C VAL A 3 -0.02 -2.73 -0.01
N ASN A 4 0.42 -3.37 -1.09
CA ASN A 4 0.72 -2.65 -2.32
C ASN A 4 -0.57 -2.14 -2.98
N PHE A 5 -1.70 -2.85 -2.83
CA PHE A 5 -2.99 -2.35 -3.30
C PHE A 5 -3.41 -1.09 -2.53
N LEU A 6 -3.21 -1.09 -1.20
CA LEU A 6 -3.42 0.10 -0.38
C LEU A 6 -2.53 1.26 -0.85
N ILE A 7 -1.25 1.02 -1.13
CA ILE A 7 -0.33 2.05 -1.62
C ILE A 7 -0.78 2.61 -2.97
N GLU A 8 -1.08 1.77 -3.95
CA GLU A 8 -1.49 2.21 -5.30
C GLU A 8 -2.87 2.89 -5.29
N ALA A 9 -3.83 2.38 -4.54
CA ALA A 9 -5.12 3.03 -4.35
C ALA A 9 -4.97 4.41 -3.70
N SER A 10 -4.10 4.53 -2.69
CA SER A 10 -3.82 5.81 -2.03
C SER A 10 -3.12 6.80 -2.97
N LYS A 11 -2.20 6.33 -3.82
CA LYS A 11 -1.57 7.16 -4.87
C LYS A 11 -2.60 7.66 -5.87
N LEU A 12 -3.55 6.82 -6.27
CA LEU A 12 -4.65 7.21 -7.15
C LEU A 12 -5.56 8.25 -6.47
N LEU A 13 -5.99 8.01 -5.23
CA LEU A 13 -6.81 8.96 -4.49
C LEU A 13 -6.11 10.31 -4.30
N LYS A 14 -4.81 10.33 -4.00
CA LYS A 14 -4.03 11.57 -3.91
C LYS A 14 -4.03 12.34 -5.23
N LYS A 15 -3.99 11.66 -6.38
CA LYS A 15 -4.10 12.32 -7.70
C LYS A 15 -5.50 12.92 -7.93
N ILE A 16 -6.55 12.25 -7.46
CA ILE A 16 -7.94 12.69 -7.61
C ILE A 16 -8.24 13.86 -6.66
N ALA A 17 -7.75 13.80 -5.42
CA ALA A 17 -7.98 14.78 -4.37
C ALA A 17 -6.64 15.34 -3.83
N PRO A 18 -5.95 16.20 -4.59
CA PRO A 18 -4.60 16.66 -4.24
C PRO A 18 -4.54 17.54 -2.98
N ASN A 19 -5.67 18.15 -2.60
CA ASN A 19 -5.77 19.05 -1.45
C ASN A 19 -6.33 18.36 -0.19
N ALA A 20 -6.53 17.03 -0.23
CA ALA A 20 -6.99 16.31 0.94
C ALA A 20 -5.90 16.30 2.02
N ASP A 21 -6.31 16.40 3.29
CA ASP A 21 -5.43 16.10 4.41
C ASP A 21 -5.17 14.59 4.43
N ILE A 22 -3.91 14.17 4.59
CA ILE A 22 -3.56 12.74 4.55
C ILE A 22 -2.80 12.34 5.82
N GLU A 23 -3.36 11.37 6.53
CA GLU A 23 -2.74 10.78 7.73
C GLU A 23 -2.61 9.26 7.57
N ILE A 24 -1.53 8.71 8.14
CA ILE A 24 -1.26 7.27 8.13
C ILE A 24 -1.32 6.77 9.57
N ILE A 25 -2.10 5.72 9.78
CA ILE A 25 -2.18 5.03 11.07
C ILE A 25 -1.64 3.62 10.88
N GLU A 26 -0.76 3.20 11.77
CA GLU A 26 -0.23 1.84 11.79
C GLU A 26 -0.33 1.22 13.17
N GLU A 27 -0.89 0.01 13.22
CA GLU A 27 -1.10 -0.74 14.45
C GLU A 27 -0.33 -2.04 14.40
N HIS A 28 0.44 -2.31 15.46
CA HIS A 28 1.19 -3.55 15.63
C HIS A 28 1.15 -4.01 17.09
N PHE A 29 1.62 -5.23 17.31
CA PHE A 29 1.81 -5.83 18.61
C PHE A 29 2.69 -4.97 19.54
N ARG A 30 2.45 -5.11 20.85
CA ARG A 30 3.02 -4.27 21.91
C ARG A 30 4.53 -4.08 21.82
N ASP A 31 5.27 -5.14 21.56
CA ASP A 31 6.74 -5.14 21.69
C ASP A 31 7.46 -4.53 20.47
N LYS A 32 6.72 -4.15 19.42
CA LYS A 32 7.31 -3.49 18.25
C LYS A 32 7.66 -2.04 18.59
N GLN A 33 8.94 -1.75 18.81
CA GLN A 33 9.36 -0.38 19.18
C GLN A 33 9.43 0.61 18.01
N SER A 34 9.74 0.14 16.81
CA SER A 34 9.91 1.01 15.65
C SER A 34 8.61 1.23 14.88
N VAL A 35 8.52 2.35 14.17
CA VAL A 35 7.58 2.49 13.04
C VAL A 35 7.82 1.36 12.05
N SER A 36 6.76 0.79 11.50
CA SER A 36 6.83 -0.27 10.50
C SER A 36 7.39 0.26 9.18
N GLY A 37 8.27 -0.51 8.53
CA GLY A 37 8.82 -0.13 7.23
C GLY A 37 7.73 0.11 6.18
N THR A 38 6.64 -0.64 6.28
CA THR A 38 5.43 -0.44 5.47
C THR A 38 4.84 0.95 5.63
N ALA A 39 4.66 1.46 6.86
CA ALA A 39 4.14 2.80 7.08
C ALA A 39 5.09 3.87 6.52
N LEU A 40 6.40 3.68 6.68
CA LEU A 40 7.40 4.57 6.08
C LEU A 40 7.34 4.56 4.54
N LYS A 41 7.12 3.40 3.94
CA LYS A 41 6.98 3.23 2.50
C LYS A 41 5.69 3.86 1.96
N ILE A 42 4.58 3.77 2.71
CA ILE A 42 3.33 4.46 2.38
C ILE A 42 3.58 5.98 2.37
N ALA A 43 4.14 6.54 3.45
CA ALA A 43 4.43 7.97 3.55
C ALA A 43 5.33 8.46 2.40
N GLU A 44 6.37 7.69 2.09
CA GLU A 44 7.29 8.00 0.99
C GLU A 44 6.60 7.99 -0.38
N ASN A 45 5.77 6.98 -0.66
CA ASN A 45 5.02 6.90 -1.92
C ASN A 45 3.97 8.01 -2.06
N LEU A 46 3.48 8.52 -0.94
CA LEU A 46 2.56 9.65 -0.89
C LEU A 46 3.28 10.99 -0.74
N GLY A 47 4.62 11.04 -0.72
CA GLY A 47 5.38 12.28 -0.54
C GLY A 47 5.06 13.02 0.76
N LEU A 48 4.81 12.30 1.84
CA LEU A 48 4.47 12.84 3.16
C LEU A 48 5.68 12.79 4.10
N ASP A 49 5.74 13.74 5.03
CA ASP A 49 6.71 13.71 6.12
C ASP A 49 6.41 12.55 7.08
N LYS A 50 7.40 11.65 7.20
CA LYS A 50 7.31 10.41 7.99
C LYS A 50 7.10 10.66 9.49
N LYS A 51 7.57 11.79 10.03
CA LYS A 51 7.45 12.13 11.47
C LYS A 51 6.13 12.83 11.78
N LYS A 52 5.60 13.60 10.83
CA LYS A 52 4.36 14.36 11.02
C LYS A 52 3.10 13.56 10.74
N HIS A 53 3.12 12.68 9.74
CA HIS A 53 1.91 12.05 9.22
C HIS A 53 1.77 10.56 9.55
N VAL A 54 2.72 9.97 10.28
CA VAL A 54 2.67 8.55 10.64
C VAL A 54 2.42 8.39 12.13
N ASN A 55 1.26 7.86 12.46
CA ASN A 55 0.80 7.63 13.82
C ASN A 55 0.86 6.13 14.14
N SER A 56 1.53 5.79 15.23
CA SER A 56 1.80 4.40 15.62
C SER A 56 1.01 3.99 16.85
N ILE A 57 0.30 2.87 16.77
CA ILE A 57 -0.41 2.23 17.88
C ILE A 57 0.25 0.89 18.19
N ARG A 58 0.53 0.63 19.47
CA ARG A 58 1.17 -0.61 19.94
C ARG A 58 0.27 -1.32 20.92
N VAL A 59 -0.50 -2.28 20.43
CA VAL A 59 -1.57 -2.92 21.20
C VAL A 59 -1.69 -4.41 20.91
N GLY A 60 -1.83 -5.19 21.98
CA GLY A 60 -2.08 -6.62 21.92
C GLY A 60 -1.09 -7.38 21.03
N GLY A 61 -1.64 -8.31 20.24
CA GLY A 61 -0.91 -9.16 19.30
C GLY A 61 -1.18 -8.83 17.82
N ILE A 62 -1.60 -7.59 17.50
CA ILE A 62 -1.90 -7.19 16.12
C ILE A 62 -0.68 -7.42 15.23
N VAL A 63 -0.82 -8.27 14.22
CA VAL A 63 0.32 -8.63 13.35
C VAL A 63 0.76 -7.44 12.51
N GLY A 64 -0.20 -6.68 12.00
CA GLY A 64 0.03 -5.42 11.29
C GLY A 64 -1.25 -4.94 10.62
N LYS A 65 -1.70 -3.75 10.99
CA LYS A 65 -2.79 -3.02 10.34
C LYS A 65 -2.28 -1.66 9.90
N HIS A 66 -2.55 -1.30 8.65
CA HIS A 66 -2.12 -0.05 8.05
C HIS A 66 -3.34 0.63 7.45
N GLU A 67 -3.49 1.91 7.75
CA GLU A 67 -4.61 2.71 7.31
C GLU A 67 -4.13 4.05 6.77
N VAL A 68 -4.68 4.46 5.62
CA VAL A 68 -4.49 5.80 5.06
C VAL A 68 -5.83 6.52 5.11
N VAL A 69 -5.83 7.67 5.77
CA VAL A 69 -7.00 8.51 5.99
C VAL A 69 -6.87 9.74 5.13
N PHE A 70 -7.88 10.00 4.31
CA PHE A 70 -8.02 11.22 3.52
C PHE A 70 -9.15 12.06 4.11
N GLY A 71 -8.82 13.24 4.63
CA GLY A 71 -9.76 14.26 5.08
C GLY A 71 -10.18 15.16 3.91
N LEU A 72 -11.47 15.22 3.65
CA LEU A 72 -12.09 16.13 2.67
C LEU A 72 -13.14 16.99 3.38
N PRO A 73 -13.63 18.07 2.75
CA PRO A 73 -14.74 18.83 3.30
C PRO A 73 -15.96 17.92 3.56
N ASN A 74 -16.38 17.86 4.83
CA ASN A 74 -17.56 17.12 5.30
C ASN A 74 -17.50 15.58 5.14
N GLN A 75 -16.37 14.99 4.77
CA GLN A 75 -16.26 13.54 4.61
C GLN A 75 -14.82 13.06 4.81
N THR A 76 -14.68 11.77 5.13
CA THR A 76 -13.38 11.11 5.25
C THR A 76 -13.39 9.84 4.43
N ILE A 77 -12.30 9.55 3.71
CA ILE A 77 -12.08 8.27 3.06
C ILE A 77 -10.98 7.53 3.82
N ARG A 78 -11.19 6.25 4.12
CA ARG A 78 -10.24 5.42 4.86
C ARG A 78 -9.95 4.16 4.06
N ILE A 79 -8.69 3.92 3.75
CA ILE A 79 -8.23 2.68 3.11
C ILE A 79 -7.47 1.88 4.16
N VAL A 80 -7.95 0.68 4.48
CA VAL A 80 -7.38 -0.18 5.50
C VAL A 80 -6.85 -1.45 4.88
N HIS A 81 -5.64 -1.84 5.27
CA HIS A 81 -5.08 -3.16 5.04
C HIS A 81 -4.72 -3.80 6.37
N GLU A 82 -5.28 -4.98 6.64
CA GLU A 82 -4.99 -5.75 7.84
C GLU A 82 -4.39 -7.11 7.47
N SER A 83 -3.30 -7.45 8.16
CA SER A 83 -2.66 -8.76 8.03
C SER A 83 -3.17 -9.68 9.13
N LEU A 84 -3.99 -10.68 8.77
CA LEU A 84 -4.54 -11.64 9.74
C LEU A 84 -3.46 -12.51 10.39
N ASN A 85 -2.41 -12.84 9.64
CA ASN A 85 -1.27 -13.61 10.12
C ASN A 85 -0.02 -13.37 9.25
N ARG A 86 1.13 -13.90 9.70
CA ARG A 86 2.42 -13.72 9.02
C ARG A 86 2.52 -14.47 7.68
N ALA A 87 1.64 -15.43 7.40
CA ALA A 87 1.66 -16.15 6.12
C ALA A 87 1.36 -15.23 4.93
N ALA A 88 0.66 -14.10 5.16
CA ALA A 88 0.41 -13.08 4.13
C ALA A 88 1.72 -12.54 3.49
N PHE A 89 2.80 -12.43 4.28
CA PHE A 89 4.10 -11.99 3.76
C PHE A 89 4.76 -13.08 2.91
N GLY A 90 4.69 -14.34 3.36
CA GLY A 90 5.19 -15.50 2.61
C GLY A 90 4.53 -15.63 1.25
N GLN A 91 3.20 -15.45 1.18
CA GLN A 91 2.48 -15.48 -0.10
C GLN A 91 2.94 -14.39 -1.07
N GLY A 92 3.28 -13.20 -0.55
CA GLY A 92 3.87 -12.13 -1.36
C GLY A 92 5.25 -12.46 -1.90
N ALA A 93 6.10 -13.09 -1.08
CA ALA A 93 7.42 -13.55 -1.51
C ALA A 93 7.32 -14.65 -2.59
N ILE A 94 6.42 -15.62 -2.42
CA ILE A 94 6.16 -16.67 -3.42
C ILE A 94 5.68 -16.06 -4.74
N TYR A 95 4.78 -15.08 -4.69
CA TYR A 95 4.34 -14.36 -5.88
C TYR A 95 5.51 -13.68 -6.60
N ALA A 96 6.33 -12.92 -5.85
CA ALA A 96 7.49 -12.23 -6.39
C ALA A 96 8.50 -13.21 -7.02
N ALA A 97 8.78 -14.33 -6.36
CA ALA A 97 9.66 -15.37 -6.86
C ALA A 97 9.16 -15.99 -8.16
N LYS A 98 7.85 -16.27 -8.28
CA LYS A 98 7.26 -16.80 -9.53
C LYS A 98 7.30 -15.77 -10.66
N TRP A 99 7.09 -14.49 -10.34
CA TRP A 99 7.09 -13.41 -11.32
C TRP A 99 8.51 -13.12 -11.86
N ILE A 100 9.51 -13.06 -10.98
CA ILE A 100 10.90 -12.69 -11.34
C ILE A 100 11.56 -13.74 -12.25
N MET A 101 11.17 -15.01 -12.15
CA MET A 101 11.67 -16.08 -13.03
C MET A 101 11.41 -15.84 -14.53
N ARG A 102 10.51 -14.92 -14.88
CA ARG A 102 10.16 -14.57 -16.26
C ARG A 102 10.73 -13.23 -16.71
N GLN A 103 11.48 -12.54 -15.85
CA GLN A 103 12.02 -11.22 -16.13
C GLN A 103 13.47 -11.29 -16.57
N GLN A 104 13.93 -10.23 -17.23
CA GLN A 104 15.35 -10.06 -17.54
C GLN A 104 16.15 -9.78 -16.26
N GLN A 105 17.48 -9.75 -16.38
CA GLN A 105 18.33 -9.38 -15.25
C GLN A 105 18.09 -7.91 -14.87
N GLY A 106 17.77 -7.65 -13.61
CA GLY A 106 17.51 -6.30 -13.12
C GLY A 106 17.04 -6.26 -11.67
N ILE A 107 16.87 -5.05 -11.15
CA ILE A 107 16.25 -4.81 -9.85
C ILE A 107 14.79 -4.45 -10.10
N TYR A 108 13.89 -5.19 -9.48
CA TYR A 108 12.46 -5.02 -9.63
C TYR A 108 11.79 -4.69 -8.31
N THR A 109 10.70 -3.94 -8.38
CA THR A 109 9.84 -3.64 -7.23
C THR A 109 8.56 -4.45 -7.25
N MET A 110 7.89 -4.55 -6.10
CA MET A 110 6.59 -5.23 -6.03
C MET A 110 5.51 -4.53 -6.84
N GLU A 111 5.61 -3.20 -7.00
CA GLU A 111 4.72 -2.39 -7.83
C GLU A 111 4.85 -2.79 -9.30
N GLN A 112 6.08 -3.01 -9.78
CA GLN A 112 6.33 -3.56 -11.13
C GLN A 112 5.83 -4.99 -11.27
N ALA A 113 6.02 -5.82 -10.23
CA ALA A 113 5.53 -7.20 -10.24
C ALA A 113 4.01 -7.30 -10.28
N LEU A 114 3.33 -6.37 -9.62
CA LEU A 114 1.88 -6.32 -9.55
C LEU A 114 1.24 -5.65 -10.76
N SER A 115 1.94 -4.72 -11.42
CA SER A 115 1.53 -3.93 -12.59
C SER A 115 0.02 -3.99 -12.87
N LEU A 116 -0.76 -3.39 -11.95
CA LEU A 116 -2.22 -3.45 -11.95
C LEU A 116 -2.89 -2.45 -12.89
N VAL A 117 -2.13 -1.68 -13.68
CA VAL A 117 -2.69 -0.72 -14.64
C VAL A 117 -1.79 -0.62 -15.86
N ASN A 118 -1.93 -1.55 -16.81
CA ASN A 118 -1.95 -1.20 -18.21
C ASN A 118 -3.42 -1.13 -18.64
N CYS A 119 -4.17 -0.15 -18.11
CA CYS A 119 -5.50 0.19 -18.62
C CYS A 119 -5.40 0.97 -19.95
N ASN A 120 -4.60 0.47 -20.90
CA ASN A 120 -4.67 0.94 -22.29
C ASN A 120 -5.70 0.13 -23.10
N GLY A 121 -6.23 -0.96 -22.55
CA GLY A 121 -7.21 -1.82 -23.25
C GLY A 121 -8.67 -1.67 -22.81
N PHE A 122 -8.96 -1.00 -21.68
CA PHE A 122 -10.34 -0.90 -21.19
C PHE A 122 -11.08 0.36 -21.68
N LEU A 123 -10.38 1.28 -22.36
CA LEU A 123 -10.96 2.47 -22.99
C LEU A 123 -10.89 2.45 -24.53
N SER A 124 -10.18 1.49 -25.13
CA SER A 124 -10.28 1.23 -26.57
C SER A 124 -11.31 0.12 -26.78
N GLY A 125 -12.56 0.50 -27.06
CA GLY A 125 -13.61 -0.44 -27.42
C GLY A 125 -13.31 -1.18 -28.73
N GLN A 126 -12.42 -2.17 -28.68
CA GLN A 126 -12.22 -3.13 -29.74
C GLN A 126 -12.37 -4.54 -29.15
N GLU A 127 -13.46 -5.21 -29.53
CA GLU A 127 -13.64 -6.64 -29.31
C GLU A 127 -12.53 -7.43 -30.01
N PRO A 128 -12.06 -8.53 -29.40
CA PRO A 128 -11.12 -9.43 -30.08
C PRO A 128 -11.84 -10.18 -31.21
N ALA A 129 -11.21 -10.18 -32.39
CA ALA A 129 -11.52 -11.05 -33.52
C ALA A 129 -11.02 -12.48 -33.29
#